data_AF-M5K083-F1
#
_entry.id   AF-M5K083-F1
#
_cell.length_a   1.000
_cell.length_b   1.000
_cell.length_c   1.000
_cell.angle_alpha   90.00
_cell.angle_beta   90.00
_cell.angle_gamma   90.00
#
_symmetry.space_group_name_H-M   'P 1'
#
loop_
_entity.id
_entity.type
_entity.pdbx_description
1 polymer ?
#
loop_
_entity_poly.entity_id
_entity_poly.type
_entity_poly.pdbx_seq_one_letter_code
_entity_poly.pdbx_strand_id
1 'polypeptide(L)' 'MSKNTYRVRPGVGWVNGARVPSAGKVSLTASEARFDLDHGRIEPVAPKPRPTERGEAENDGGN' A
#
# COMPACT_ATOMS: atom_id res chain seq x y z
N MET A 1 -11.45 9.40 0.93
CA MET A 1 -10.36 8.82 0.10
C MET A 1 -9.66 7.76 0.92
N SER A 2 -9.49 6.56 0.36
CA SER A 2 -8.73 5.49 1.01
C SER A 2 -7.24 5.81 0.98
N LYS A 3 -6.54 5.54 2.09
CA LYS A 3 -5.08 5.64 2.17
C LYS A 3 -4.45 4.26 2.01
N ASN A 4 -3.37 4.21 1.26
CA ASN A 4 -2.55 3.03 1.08
C ASN A 4 -1.24 3.20 1.84
N THR A 5 -0.68 2.09 2.30
CA THR A 5 0.64 2.08 2.93
C THR A 5 1.71 1.94 1.86
N TYR A 6 2.66 2.87 1.88
CA TYR A 6 3.83 2.88 1.01
C TYR A 6 5.09 2.72 1.85
N ARG A 7 6.05 1.98 1.32
CA ARG A 7 7.39 1.84 1.89
C ARG A 7 8.26 2.94 1.30
N VAL A 8 8.99 3.62 2.16
CA VAL A 8 9.95 4.64 1.77
C VAL A 8 11.29 3.97 1.48
N ARG A 9 11.95 4.39 0.40
CA ARG A 9 13.26 3.85 0.03
C ARG A 9 14.36 4.33 0.98
N PRO A 10 15.44 3.54 1.16
CA PRO A 10 16.60 3.97 1.94
C PRO A 10 17.16 5.30 1.41
N GLY A 11 17.48 6.22 2.32
CA GLY A 11 18.03 7.54 1.98
C GLY A 11 16.98 8.63 1.71
N VAL A 12 15.69 8.30 1.64
CA VAL A 12 14.62 9.29 1.50
C VAL A 12 14.16 9.75 2.89
N GLY A 13 14.42 11.02 3.22
CA GLY A 13 14.03 11.61 4.51
C GLY A 13 12.68 12.32 4.51
N TRP A 14 12.12 12.60 3.33
CA TRP A 14 10.89 13.38 3.15
C TRP A 14 10.06 12.81 1.99
N VAL A 15 8.74 12.74 2.19
CA VAL A 15 7.75 12.28 1.20
C VAL A 15 6.54 13.21 1.29
N ASN A 16 6.07 13.73 0.16
CA ASN A 16 4.97 14.70 0.09
C ASN A 16 5.08 15.87 1.09
N GLY A 17 6.27 16.43 1.27
CA GLY A 17 6.52 17.54 2.22
C GLY A 17 6.49 17.15 3.71
N ALA A 18 6.27 15.88 4.03
CA ALA A 18 6.29 15.35 5.39
C ALA A 18 7.56 14.52 5.65
N ARG A 19 8.08 14.58 6.88
CA ARG A 19 9.27 13.82 7.28
C ARG A 19 8.92 12.33 7.41
N VAL A 20 9.81 11.48 6.91
CA VAL A 20 9.62 10.03 6.92
C VAL A 20 9.77 9.51 8.35
N PRO A 21 8.80 8.74 8.88
CA PRO A 21 8.92 8.16 10.21
C PRO A 21 10.00 7.07 10.23
N SER A 22 10.59 6.80 11.40
CA SER A 22 11.66 5.81 11.55
C SER A 22 11.27 4.39 11.11
N ALA A 23 9.98 4.08 11.04
CA ALA A 23 9.45 2.82 10.51
C ALA A 23 9.63 2.67 8.97
N GLY A 24 9.96 3.75 8.26
CA GLY A 24 10.15 3.76 6.80
C GLY A 24 8.88 3.45 6.01
N LYS A 25 7.71 3.67 6.60
CA LYS A 25 6.40 3.45 5.99
C LYS A 25 5.51 4.67 6.19
N VAL A 26 4.80 5.07 5.15
CA VAL A 26 3.88 6.22 5.16
C VAL A 26 2.52 5.80 4.63
N SER A 27 1.46 6.39 5.17
CA SER A 27 0.10 6.17 4.71
C SER A 27 -0.38 7.38 3.92
N LEU A 28 -0.49 7.23 2.61
CA LEU A 28 -0.80 8.30 1.66
C LEU A 28 -2.00 7.91 0.80
N THR A 29 -2.73 8.89 0.28
CA THR A 29 -3.67 8.63 -0.82
C THR A 29 -2.93 8.36 -2.12
N ALA A 30 -3.60 7.72 -3.09
CA ALA A 30 -3.01 7.47 -4.41
C ALA A 30 -2.53 8.76 -5.10
N SER A 31 -3.23 9.88 -4.90
CA SER A 31 -2.85 11.18 -5.45
C SER A 31 -1.60 11.75 -4.79
N GLU A 32 -1.51 11.71 -3.46
CA GLU A 32 -0.33 12.17 -2.72
C GLU A 32 0.92 11.33 -3.05
N ALA A 33 0.74 10.02 -3.19
CA ALA A 33 1.85 9.10 -3.48
C ALA A 33 2.36 9.22 -4.92
N ARG A 34 1.57 9.75 -5.85
CA ARG A 34 1.87 9.69 -7.29
C ARG A 34 3.19 10.37 -7.65
N PHE A 35 3.47 11.52 -7.05
CA PHE A 35 4.72 12.25 -7.28
C PHE A 35 5.93 11.46 -6.77
N ASP A 36 5.89 10.98 -5.54
CA ASP A 36 7.01 10.24 -4.94
C ASP A 36 7.18 8.83 -5.53
N LEU A 37 6.11 8.21 -6.04
CA LEU A 37 6.17 6.97 -6.81
C LEU A 37 6.90 7.19 -8.14
N ASP A 38 6.55 8.25 -8.87
CA ASP A 38 7.17 8.60 -10.15
C ASP A 38 8.67 8.92 -9.99
N HIS A 39 9.03 9.58 -8.89
CA HIS A 39 10.42 9.87 -8.52
C HIS A 39 11.16 8.66 -7.92
N GLY A 40 10.50 7.50 -7.76
CA GLY A 40 11.09 6.31 -7.16
C GLY A 40 11.54 6.50 -5.71
N ARG A 41 10.88 7.38 -4.95
CA ARG A 41 11.16 7.64 -3.53
C ARG A 41 10.41 6.68 -2.61
N ILE A 42 9.24 6.22 -3.04
CA ILE A 42 8.40 5.28 -2.32
C ILE A 42 7.96 4.13 -3.23
N GLU A 43 7.56 3.02 -2.61
CA GLU A 43 7.10 1.81 -3.28
C GLU A 43 5.80 1.33 -2.61
N PRO A 44 4.80 0.85 -3.36
CA PRO A 44 3.58 0.30 -2.77
C PRO A 44 3.93 -0.91 -1.92
N VAL A 45 3.48 -0.93 -0.67
CA VAL A 45 3.52 -2.17 0.12
C VAL A 45 2.34 -2.99 -0.39
N ALA A 46 2.62 -4.13 -1.03
CA ALA A 46 1.57 -5.06 -1.42
C ALA A 46 0.64 -5.26 -0.22
N PRO A 47 -0.67 -4.98 -0.35
CA PRO A 47 -1.59 -5.25 0.73
C PRO A 47 -1.48 -6.75 0.99
N LYS A 48 -1.05 -7.11 2.20
CA LYS A 48 -1.04 -8.51 2.62
C LYS A 48 -2.44 -9.04 2.33
N PRO A 49 -2.61 -10.08 1.48
CA PRO A 49 -3.93 -10.60 1.19
C PRO A 49 -4.54 -10.93 2.54
N ARG A 50 -5.65 -10.25 2.86
CA ARG A 50 -6.47 -10.69 3.98
C ARG A 50 -6.87 -12.12 3.63
N PRO A 51 -6.74 -13.10 4.54
CA PRO A 51 -7.36 -14.39 4.32
C PRO A 51 -8.83 -14.07 4.06
N THR A 52 -9.31 -14.35 2.85
CA THR A 52 -10.73 -14.39 2.58
C THR A 52 -11.29 -15.38 3.58
N GLU A 53 -12.05 -14.89 4.54
CA GLU A 53 -12.91 -15.70 5.37
C GLU A 53 -13.72 -16.54 4.38
N ARG A 54 -13.40 -17.84 4.36
CA ARG A 54 -14.02 -18.85 3.54
C ARG A 54 -15.48 -18.89 3.98
N GLY A 55 -16.32 -18.12 3.30
CA GLY A 55 -17.75 -18.37 3.27
C GLY A 55 -17.92 -19.76 2.68
N GLU A 56 -18.43 -20.66 3.51
CA GLU A 56 -19.04 -21.90 3.06
C GLU A 56 -20.14 -21.55 2.06
N ALA A 57 -19.99 -22.00 0.81
CA ALA A 57 -21.12 -22.30 -0.06
C ALA A 57 -20.67 -23.24 -1.20
N GLU A 58 -20.94 -24.53 -0.97
CA GLU A 58 -21.55 -25.49 -1.91
C GLU A 58 -20.75 -25.98 -3.14
N ASN A 59 -20.63 -27.30 -3.20
CA ASN A 59 -20.13 -28.09 -4.32
C ASN A 59 -20.97 -27.84 -5.60
N ASP A 60 -20.24 -27.60 -6.69
CA ASP A 60 -20.29 -28.26 -8.00
C ASP A 60 -21.55 -29.06 -8.43
N GLY A 61 -22.00 -28.77 -9.66
CA GLY A 61 -22.76 -29.68 -10.55
C GLY A 61 -24.26 -29.34 -10.66
N GLY A 62 -24.85 -28.96 -11.80
CA GLY A 62 -24.48 -29.26 -13.18
C GLY A 62 -25.25 -30.47 -13.69
N ASN A 63 -26.41 -30.19 -14.32
CA ASN A 63 -27.31 -31.02 -15.14
C ASN A 63 -28.32 -31.94 -14.44
#